data_AF-K1TWE7-F1
#
_entry.id   AF-K1TWE7-F1
#
_cell.length_a   1.000
_cell.length_b   1.000
_cell.length_c   1.000
_cell.angle_alpha   90.00
_cell.angle_beta   90.00
_cell.angle_gamma   90.00
#
_symmetry.space_group_name_H-M   'P 1'
#
loop_
_entity.id
_entity.type
_entity.pdbx_description
1 polymer ?
#
loop_
_entity_poly.entity_id
_entity_poly.type
_entity_poly.pdbx_seq_one_letter_code
_entity_poly.pdbx_strand_id
1 'polypeptide(L)'
;MGMSEFESNIRCRSLTMSVSGMSIYKGQVVCEDTATVEASGMSQAVADFMCRDLDCTLTGMSVYNGNVNCRQKAEVAVDGSSECTFSGTARDLMLEVSGMSQFKGRKFLASGLADCDISGMSTASVAAAGSLKYCVSGMSEFNYSGEPVVISTSVDNATVRHR
;
A
#
# COMPACT_ATOMS: atom_id res chain seq x y z
N MET A 1 -27.82 -8.48 -6.84
CA MET A 1 -26.54 -8.04 -6.24
C MET A 1 -26.10 -6.82 -7.02
N GLY A 2 -26.17 -5.64 -6.44
CA GLY A 2 -25.84 -4.39 -7.13
C GLY A 2 -24.37 -4.07 -6.98
N MET A 3 -23.68 -3.87 -8.10
CA MET A 3 -22.36 -3.26 -8.13
C MET A 3 -22.55 -1.75 -8.12
N SER A 4 -21.85 -1.04 -7.23
CA SER A 4 -21.84 0.43 -7.24
C SER A 4 -20.55 0.91 -7.84
N GLU A 5 -20.62 1.72 -8.90
CA GLU A 5 -19.45 2.38 -9.48
C GLU A 5 -19.52 3.87 -9.17
N PHE A 6 -18.43 4.41 -8.64
CA PHE A 6 -18.29 5.82 -8.32
C PHE A 6 -17.02 6.36 -9.00
N GLU A 7 -17.20 7.29 -9.94
CA GLU A 7 -16.10 7.97 -10.62
C GLU A 7 -16.11 9.45 -10.25
N SER A 8 -15.01 9.95 -9.68
CA SER A 8 -14.95 11.34 -9.25
C SER A 8 -13.51 11.84 -9.14
N ASN A 9 -13.34 13.14 -9.39
CA ASN A 9 -12.11 13.86 -9.08
C ASN A 9 -12.36 14.74 -7.86
N ILE A 10 -11.69 14.41 -6.75
CA ILE A 10 -11.88 15.03 -5.46
C ILE A 10 -10.69 15.93 -5.16
N ARG A 11 -10.95 17.20 -4.84
CA ARG A 11 -9.95 18.09 -4.25
C ARG A 11 -10.47 18.59 -2.91
N CYS A 12 -9.77 18.29 -1.84
CA CYS A 12 -10.17 18.64 -0.48
C CYS A 12 -8.95 18.85 0.42
N ARG A 13 -9.16 19.30 1.65
CA ARG A 13 -8.06 19.39 2.63
C ARG A 13 -7.69 18.01 3.15
N SER A 14 -8.69 17.27 3.62
CA SER A 14 -8.57 15.88 4.07
C SER A 14 -9.72 15.06 3.50
N LEU A 15 -9.48 13.79 3.20
CA LEU A 15 -10.47 12.85 2.71
C LEU A 15 -10.52 11.61 3.60
N THR A 16 -11.71 11.12 3.88
CA THR A 16 -11.92 9.75 4.34
C THR A 16 -12.90 9.09 3.38
N MET A 17 -12.49 7.97 2.80
CA MET A 17 -13.26 7.22 1.82
C MET A 17 -13.30 5.74 2.21
N SER A 18 -14.50 5.19 2.38
CA SER A 18 -14.69 3.77 2.62
C SER A 18 -15.47 3.16 1.45
N VAL A 19 -14.89 2.13 0.82
CA VAL A 19 -15.42 1.40 -0.33
C VAL A 19 -15.66 -0.05 0.10
N SER A 20 -16.92 -0.43 0.30
CA SER A 20 -17.27 -1.73 0.84
C SER A 20 -18.28 -2.49 -0.03
N GLY A 21 -18.40 -3.80 0.24
CA GLY A 21 -19.32 -4.68 -0.48
C GLY A 21 -18.77 -5.10 -1.84
N MET A 22 -19.44 -4.72 -2.93
CA MET A 22 -19.02 -4.94 -4.32
C MET A 22 -19.03 -3.59 -5.03
N SER A 23 -18.05 -2.75 -4.69
CA SER A 23 -18.02 -1.36 -5.14
C SER A 23 -16.73 -1.06 -5.89
N ILE A 24 -16.82 -0.21 -6.90
CA ILE A 24 -15.69 0.23 -7.72
C ILE A 24 -15.55 1.74 -7.55
N TYR A 25 -14.37 2.18 -7.11
CA TYR A 25 -14.00 3.59 -7.13
C TYR A 25 -12.98 3.86 -8.24
N LYS A 26 -13.20 4.94 -9.00
CA LYS A 26 -12.25 5.42 -10.00
C LYS A 26 -12.05 6.92 -9.89
N GLY A 27 -10.83 7.39 -10.10
CA GLY A 27 -10.56 8.82 -10.32
C GLY A 27 -9.34 9.33 -9.58
N GLN A 28 -9.31 10.64 -9.36
CA GLN A 28 -8.15 11.32 -8.75
C GLN A 28 -8.54 12.00 -7.46
N VAL A 29 -7.71 11.83 -6.43
CA VAL A 29 -7.84 12.50 -5.14
C VAL A 29 -6.62 13.39 -4.92
N VAL A 30 -6.87 14.67 -4.70
CA VAL A 30 -5.86 15.64 -4.30
C VAL A 30 -6.22 16.18 -2.93
N CYS A 31 -5.42 15.84 -1.92
CA CYS A 31 -5.54 16.34 -0.56
C CYS A 31 -4.38 17.28 -0.20
N GLU A 32 -4.67 18.31 0.59
CA GLU A 32 -3.62 19.15 1.17
C GLU A 32 -2.89 18.41 2.31
N ASP A 33 -3.65 17.71 3.15
CA ASP A 33 -3.18 16.98 4.33
C ASP A 33 -3.33 15.46 4.11
N THR A 34 -4.31 14.82 4.76
CA THR A 34 -4.42 13.36 4.85
C THR A 34 -5.52 12.81 3.94
N ALA A 35 -5.24 11.69 3.28
CA ALA A 35 -6.24 10.87 2.63
C ALA A 35 -6.32 9.50 3.33
N THR A 36 -7.50 9.11 3.79
CA THR A 36 -7.77 7.78 4.34
C THR A 36 -8.66 7.02 3.37
N VAL A 37 -8.24 5.81 3.01
CA VAL A 37 -8.91 4.93 2.06
C VAL A 37 -9.07 3.56 2.69
N GLU A 38 -10.31 3.13 2.88
CA GLU A 38 -10.63 1.80 3.38
C GLU A 38 -11.36 1.04 2.28
N ALA A 39 -10.83 -0.07 1.80
CA ALA A 39 -11.56 -0.97 0.91
C ALA A 39 -11.78 -2.33 1.57
N SER A 40 -13.02 -2.81 1.53
CA SER A 40 -13.40 -4.10 2.10
C SER A 40 -14.39 -4.87 1.23
N GLY A 41 -14.51 -6.17 1.47
CA GLY A 41 -15.37 -7.06 0.66
C GLY A 41 -14.69 -7.47 -0.64
N MET A 42 -15.38 -7.32 -1.78
CA MET A 42 -14.88 -7.54 -3.14
C MET A 42 -14.84 -6.20 -3.88
N SER A 43 -14.19 -5.21 -3.28
CA SER A 43 -14.16 -3.85 -3.78
C SER A 43 -12.91 -3.59 -4.63
N GLN A 44 -13.04 -2.71 -5.61
CA GLN A 44 -11.93 -2.30 -6.47
C GLN A 44 -11.74 -0.78 -6.39
N ALA A 45 -10.52 -0.32 -6.12
CA ALA A 45 -10.16 1.09 -6.14
C ALA A 45 -9.08 1.31 -7.21
N VAL A 46 -9.39 2.11 -8.22
CA VAL A 46 -8.43 2.53 -9.24
C VAL A 46 -8.30 4.05 -9.18
N ALA A 47 -7.37 4.54 -8.35
CA ALA A 47 -7.30 5.96 -8.09
C ALA A 47 -5.89 6.48 -7.85
N ASP A 48 -5.68 7.72 -8.32
CA ASP A 48 -4.44 8.44 -8.09
C ASP A 48 -4.58 9.35 -6.87
N PHE A 49 -3.62 9.29 -5.94
CA PHE A 49 -3.59 10.11 -4.74
C PHE A 49 -2.40 11.05 -4.74
N MET A 50 -2.67 12.33 -4.53
CA MET A 50 -1.66 13.34 -4.26
C MET A 50 -1.99 13.99 -2.92
N CYS A 51 -1.25 13.66 -1.87
CA CYS A 51 -1.54 14.08 -0.50
C CYS A 51 -0.25 14.36 0.28
N ARG A 52 -0.36 14.92 1.48
CA ARG A 52 0.78 14.94 2.41
C ARG A 52 0.98 13.55 2.99
N ASP A 53 -0.09 12.99 3.53
CA ASP A 53 -0.12 11.67 4.16
C ASP A 53 -1.24 10.80 3.58
N LEU A 54 -0.97 9.51 3.37
CA LEU A 54 -1.95 8.51 2.96
C LEU A 54 -2.06 7.44 4.04
N ASP A 55 -3.28 7.06 4.35
CA ASP A 55 -3.63 5.85 5.09
C ASP A 55 -4.52 4.99 4.18
N CYS A 56 -4.05 3.80 3.80
CA CYS A 56 -4.75 2.91 2.90
C CYS A 56 -4.88 1.52 3.52
N THR A 57 -6.10 1.13 3.85
CA THR A 57 -6.41 -0.18 4.41
C THR A 57 -7.25 -0.99 3.42
N LEU A 58 -6.78 -2.18 3.06
CA LEU A 58 -7.45 -3.10 2.13
C LEU A 58 -7.69 -4.44 2.84
N THR A 59 -8.94 -4.87 2.87
CA THR A 59 -9.35 -6.12 3.54
C THR A 59 -10.28 -6.96 2.68
N GLY A 60 -10.42 -8.25 3.00
CA GLY A 60 -11.28 -9.17 2.28
C GLY A 60 -10.62 -9.68 1.00
N MET A 61 -11.17 -9.32 -0.16
CA MET A 61 -10.67 -9.62 -1.50
C MET A 61 -10.63 -8.33 -2.34
N SER A 62 -10.12 -7.26 -1.73
CA SER A 62 -10.12 -5.95 -2.35
C SER A 62 -8.92 -5.78 -3.27
N VAL A 63 -9.08 -4.99 -4.34
CA VAL A 63 -8.02 -4.69 -5.29
C VAL A 63 -7.80 -3.19 -5.38
N TYR A 64 -6.56 -2.75 -5.18
CA TYR A 64 -6.16 -1.36 -5.39
C TYR A 64 -5.13 -1.24 -6.51
N ASN A 65 -5.29 -0.22 -7.36
CA ASN A 65 -4.30 0.14 -8.36
C ASN A 65 -4.24 1.66 -8.57
N GLY A 66 -3.06 2.27 -8.47
CA GLY A 66 -2.93 3.69 -8.80
C GLY A 66 -1.58 4.30 -8.52
N ASN A 67 -1.46 5.58 -8.86
CA ASN A 67 -0.29 6.41 -8.57
C ASN A 67 -0.51 7.18 -7.26
N VAL A 68 0.39 6.97 -6.30
CA VAL A 68 0.37 7.60 -4.98
C VAL A 68 1.62 8.46 -4.85
N ASN A 69 1.43 9.76 -4.66
CA ASN A 69 2.48 10.70 -4.33
C ASN A 69 2.17 11.35 -2.97
N CYS A 70 2.88 10.89 -1.95
CA CYS A 70 2.81 11.45 -0.60
C CYS A 70 4.01 12.36 -0.37
N ARG A 71 3.78 13.58 0.14
CA ARG A 71 4.88 14.49 0.50
C ARG A 71 5.62 14.03 1.76
N GLN A 72 4.95 13.28 2.63
CA GLN A 72 5.49 12.76 3.88
C GLN A 72 5.26 11.25 3.98
N LYS A 73 4.14 10.79 4.54
CA LYS A 73 3.96 9.39 4.90
C LYS A 73 2.96 8.66 3.99
N ALA A 74 3.22 7.39 3.72
CA ALA A 74 2.25 6.45 3.19
C ALA A 74 2.16 5.26 4.15
N GLU A 75 0.99 5.05 4.74
CA GLU A 75 0.65 3.92 5.59
C GLU A 75 -0.28 3.00 4.80
N VAL A 76 0.10 1.74 4.64
CA VAL A 76 -0.61 0.78 3.81
C VAL A 76 -0.75 -0.53 4.56
N ALA A 77 -1.98 -0.93 4.86
CA ALA A 77 -2.33 -2.21 5.44
C ALA A 77 -3.10 -3.05 4.42
N VAL A 78 -2.60 -4.25 4.11
CA VAL A 78 -3.22 -5.16 3.13
C VAL A 78 -3.43 -6.54 3.76
N ASP A 79 -4.68 -6.92 3.97
CA ASP A 79 -5.06 -8.15 4.65
C ASP A 79 -6.15 -8.96 3.90
N GLY A 80 -6.36 -10.20 4.34
CA GLY A 80 -7.28 -11.17 3.75
C GLY A 80 -6.63 -11.88 2.56
N SER A 81 -7.14 -11.60 1.37
CA SER A 81 -6.64 -12.07 0.07
C SER A 81 -6.66 -10.92 -0.93
N SER A 82 -6.13 -9.76 -0.50
CA SER A 82 -6.22 -8.51 -1.25
C SER A 82 -4.98 -8.27 -2.11
N GLU A 83 -5.13 -7.51 -3.20
CA GLU A 83 -4.02 -7.10 -4.06
C GLU A 83 -3.89 -5.59 -4.11
N CYS A 84 -2.68 -5.08 -3.91
CA CYS A 84 -2.39 -3.66 -3.86
C CYS A 84 -1.23 -3.33 -4.80
N THR A 85 -1.48 -2.54 -5.83
CA THR A 85 -0.45 -2.06 -6.76
C THR A 85 -0.25 -0.56 -6.61
N PHE A 86 0.92 -0.18 -6.12
CA PHE A 86 1.30 1.22 -5.90
C PHE A 86 2.42 1.63 -6.86
N SER A 87 2.31 2.86 -7.37
CA SER A 87 3.37 3.54 -8.10
C SER A 87 3.50 4.98 -7.60
N GLY A 88 4.63 5.64 -7.82
CA GLY A 88 4.85 7.01 -7.36
C GLY A 88 5.92 7.11 -6.28
N THR A 89 5.74 8.00 -5.30
CA THR A 89 6.79 8.33 -4.32
C THR A 89 6.22 8.69 -2.95
N ALA A 90 6.98 8.38 -1.90
CA ALA A 90 6.76 8.91 -0.57
C ALA A 90 8.10 9.18 0.14
N ARG A 91 8.07 9.98 1.21
CA ARG A 91 9.21 10.08 2.11
C ARG A 91 9.29 8.82 2.96
N ASP A 92 8.24 8.55 3.73
CA ASP A 92 8.20 7.40 4.62
C ASP A 92 7.08 6.45 4.21
N LEU A 93 7.38 5.15 4.15
CA LEU A 93 6.44 4.07 3.86
C LEU A 93 6.34 3.18 5.11
N MET A 94 5.13 3.00 5.62
CA MET A 94 4.79 1.95 6.58
C MET A 94 3.88 0.96 5.85
N LEU A 95 4.35 -0.28 5.73
CA LEU A 95 3.68 -1.33 4.98
C LEU A 95 3.41 -2.51 5.90
N GLU A 96 2.16 -2.90 6.04
CA GLU A 96 1.74 -4.12 6.71
C GLU A 96 1.00 -5.01 5.72
N VAL A 97 1.47 -6.25 5.54
CA VAL A 97 0.85 -7.22 4.63
C VAL A 97 0.65 -8.55 5.35
N SER A 98 -0.59 -9.01 5.44
CA SER A 98 -0.96 -10.26 6.12
C SER A 98 -1.96 -11.11 5.33
N GLY A 99 -2.17 -12.34 5.81
CA GLY A 99 -3.09 -13.30 5.20
C GLY A 99 -2.48 -13.97 3.96
N MET A 100 -3.13 -13.80 2.81
CA MET A 100 -2.74 -14.28 1.47
C MET A 100 -2.71 -13.11 0.49
N SER A 101 -2.11 -12.00 0.93
CA SER A 101 -2.18 -10.72 0.21
C SER A 101 -0.94 -10.44 -0.63
N GLN A 102 -1.08 -9.56 -1.61
CA GLN A 102 0.02 -9.13 -2.48
C GLN A 102 0.15 -7.61 -2.51
N PHE A 103 1.36 -7.11 -2.22
CA PHE A 103 1.73 -5.72 -2.40
C PHE A 103 2.78 -5.55 -3.50
N LYS A 104 2.45 -4.80 -4.55
CA LYS A 104 3.26 -4.55 -5.75
C LYS A 104 3.67 -3.08 -5.80
N GLY A 105 4.69 -2.71 -5.03
CA GLY A 105 5.25 -1.36 -4.94
C GLY A 105 6.60 -1.17 -5.63
N ARG A 106 6.97 -2.00 -6.63
CA ARG A 106 8.27 -1.84 -7.34
C ARG A 106 8.44 -0.48 -8.04
N LYS A 107 7.32 0.15 -8.41
CA LYS A 107 7.29 1.48 -9.02
C LYS A 107 7.01 2.59 -8.00
N PHE A 108 7.03 2.26 -6.71
CA PHE A 108 6.78 3.19 -5.63
C PHE A 108 8.06 3.35 -4.80
N LEU A 109 8.65 4.55 -4.85
CA LEU A 109 9.93 4.83 -4.20
C LEU A 109 9.73 5.46 -2.82
N ALA A 110 10.18 4.76 -1.78
CA ALA A 110 10.34 5.31 -0.43
C ALA A 110 11.73 5.96 -0.30
N SER A 111 11.76 7.29 -0.21
CA SER A 111 13.00 8.07 -0.21
C SER A 111 13.66 8.25 1.17
N GLY A 112 12.86 8.21 2.23
CA GLY A 112 13.23 8.36 3.64
C GLY A 112 13.33 7.00 4.34
N LEU A 113 12.28 6.56 5.02
CA LEU A 113 12.22 5.24 5.68
C LEU A 113 11.19 4.33 5.00
N ALA A 114 11.54 3.08 4.76
CA ALA A 114 10.58 2.02 4.49
C ALA A 114 10.55 1.06 5.67
N ASP A 115 9.43 0.96 6.39
CA ASP A 115 9.18 -0.01 7.46
C ASP A 115 8.14 -1.02 6.96
N CYS A 116 8.54 -2.27 6.78
CA CYS A 116 7.72 -3.29 6.13
C CYS A 116 7.52 -4.49 7.05
N ASP A 117 6.30 -4.74 7.49
CA ASP A 117 5.90 -5.97 8.19
C ASP A 117 5.09 -6.87 7.24
N ILE A 118 5.58 -8.07 6.99
CA ILE A 118 4.95 -9.05 6.11
C ILE A 118 4.79 -10.38 6.86
N SER A 119 3.58 -10.90 6.93
CA SER A 119 3.26 -12.16 7.61
C SER A 119 2.29 -13.04 6.83
N GLY A 120 2.16 -14.31 7.26
CA GLY A 120 1.23 -15.28 6.68
C GLY A 120 1.78 -16.01 5.46
N MET A 121 1.12 -15.86 4.31
CA MET A 121 1.50 -16.38 2.99
C MET A 121 1.45 -15.25 1.95
N SER A 122 2.10 -14.14 2.29
CA SER A 122 1.98 -12.89 1.54
C SER A 122 3.20 -12.60 0.67
N THR A 123 3.04 -11.79 -0.37
CA THR A 123 4.17 -11.32 -1.19
C THR A 123 4.19 -9.80 -1.23
N ALA A 124 5.31 -9.18 -0.89
CA ALA A 124 5.48 -7.73 -1.00
C ALA A 124 6.70 -7.37 -1.84
N SER A 125 6.58 -6.32 -2.64
CA SER A 125 7.68 -5.70 -3.38
C SER A 125 7.76 -4.20 -3.09
N VAL A 126 8.92 -3.70 -2.68
CA VAL A 126 9.14 -2.29 -2.31
C VAL A 126 10.43 -1.74 -2.96
N ALA A 127 10.42 -0.48 -3.40
CA ALA A 127 11.65 0.22 -3.76
C ALA A 127 11.99 1.25 -2.69
N ALA A 128 13.21 1.18 -2.15
CA ALA A 128 13.67 2.06 -1.08
C ALA A 128 15.04 2.66 -1.44
N ALA A 129 15.23 3.95 -1.13
CA ALA A 129 16.50 4.65 -1.35
C ALA A 129 17.16 5.14 -0.05
N GLY A 130 16.36 5.42 0.99
CA GLY A 130 16.89 5.91 2.27
C GLY A 130 17.23 4.76 3.21
N SER A 131 16.43 4.56 4.26
CA SER A 131 16.57 3.47 5.23
C SER A 131 15.50 2.42 5.01
N LEU A 132 15.85 1.16 5.28
CA LEU A 132 14.94 0.04 5.20
C LEU A 132 14.92 -0.74 6.52
N LYS A 133 13.72 -0.96 7.04
CA LYS A 133 13.40 -1.86 8.12
C LYS A 133 12.38 -2.87 7.62
N TYR A 134 12.61 -4.16 7.90
CA TYR A 134 11.63 -5.18 7.55
C TYR A 134 11.51 -6.27 8.60
N CYS A 135 10.29 -6.74 8.82
CA CYS A 135 9.93 -7.94 9.56
C CYS A 135 9.17 -8.85 8.60
N VAL A 136 9.68 -10.06 8.34
CA VAL A 136 9.05 -10.98 7.39
C VAL A 136 8.90 -12.34 8.05
N SER A 137 7.67 -12.81 8.19
CA SER A 137 7.34 -14.05 8.86
C SER A 137 6.38 -14.94 8.07
N GLY A 138 6.32 -16.23 8.43
CA GLY A 138 5.50 -17.22 7.73
C GLY A 138 6.05 -17.55 6.34
N MET A 139 5.27 -18.22 5.50
CA MET A 139 5.67 -18.58 4.13
C MET A 139 5.56 -17.38 3.16
N SER A 140 6.03 -16.22 3.60
CA SER A 140 5.94 -14.95 2.88
C SER A 140 7.20 -14.68 2.06
N GLU A 141 7.06 -13.88 1.00
CA GLU A 141 8.18 -13.42 0.18
C GLU A 141 8.26 -11.88 0.15
N PHE A 142 9.38 -11.32 0.58
CA PHE A 142 9.67 -9.89 0.50
C PHE A 142 10.77 -9.62 -0.53
N ASN A 143 10.46 -8.78 -1.50
CA ASN A 143 11.40 -8.32 -2.52
C ASN A 143 11.63 -6.82 -2.34
N TYR A 144 12.86 -6.39 -2.07
CA TYR A 144 13.19 -4.97 -2.07
C TYR A 144 14.21 -4.64 -3.16
N SER A 145 14.21 -3.39 -3.60
CA SER A 145 15.10 -2.87 -4.62
C SER A 145 15.63 -1.49 -4.28
N GLY A 146 16.70 -1.07 -4.95
CA GLY A 146 17.45 0.15 -4.65
C GLY A 146 18.65 -0.11 -3.72
N GLU A 147 19.24 0.96 -3.20
CA GLU A 147 20.40 0.88 -2.29
C GLU A 147 20.07 1.50 -0.91
N PRO A 148 19.06 0.98 -0.18
CA PRO A 148 18.74 1.51 1.13
C PRO A 148 19.76 1.07 2.19
N VAL A 149 19.94 1.89 3.21
CA VAL A 149 20.64 1.52 4.44
C VAL A 149 19.70 0.64 5.28
N VAL A 150 19.97 -0.65 5.33
CA VAL A 150 19.18 -1.60 6.13
C VAL A 150 19.51 -1.41 7.61
N ILE A 151 18.54 -0.95 8.39
CA ILE A 151 18.73 -0.59 9.80
C ILE A 151 18.20 -1.65 10.78
N SER A 152 17.24 -2.46 10.37
CA SER A 152 16.65 -3.52 11.21
C SER A 152 15.98 -4.58 10.37
N THR A 153 16.20 -5.84 10.71
CA THR A 153 15.69 -6.99 9.95
C THR A 153 15.27 -8.10 10.89
N SER A 154 14.09 -8.65 10.68
CA SER A 154 13.63 -9.90 11.31
C SER A 154 13.06 -10.80 10.23
N VAL A 155 13.50 -12.05 10.18
CA VAL A 155 13.03 -13.02 9.19
C VAL A 155 12.77 -14.36 9.88
N ASP A 156 11.53 -14.85 9.81
CA ASP A 156 11.12 -16.12 10.40
C ASP A 156 10.35 -16.98 9.39
N ASN A 157 10.96 -18.08 8.95
CA ASN A 157 10.41 -19.01 7.96
C ASN A 157 10.00 -18.38 6.62
N ALA A 158 10.55 -17.22 6.27
CA ALA A 158 10.20 -16.44 5.08
C ALA A 158 11.38 -16.26 4.11
N THR A 159 11.09 -15.79 2.90
CA THR A 159 12.09 -15.49 1.87
C THR A 159 12.23 -13.99 1.68
N VAL A 160 13.46 -13.48 1.76
CA VAL A 160 13.78 -12.08 1.46
C VAL A 160 14.79 -12.00 0.32
N ARG A 161 14.52 -11.13 -0.66
CA ARG A 161 15.37 -10.93 -1.84
C ARG A 161 15.61 -9.45 -2.11
N HIS A 162 16.86 -9.15 -2.44
CA HIS A 162 17.28 -7.87 -2.99
C HIS A 162 17.37 -7.97 -4.52
N ARG A 163 16.85 -6.98 -5.25
CA ARG A 163 16.84 -6.92 -6.71
C ARG A 163 17.27 -5.57 -7.26
#